data_AF-A0A7R8ARC3-F1
#
_entry.id   AF-A0A7R8ARC3-F1
#
_cell.length_a   1.000
_cell.length_b   1.000
_cell.length_c   1.000
_cell.angle_alpha   90.00
_cell.angle_beta   90.00
_cell.angle_gamma   90.00
#
_symmetry.space_group_name_H-M   'P 1'
#
loop_
_entity.id
_entity.type
_entity.pdbx_description
1 polymer ?
#
loop_
_entity_poly.entity_id
_entity_poly.type
_entity_poly.pdbx_seq_one_letter_code
_entity_poly.pdbx_strand_id
1 'polypeptide(L)'
;MSAIHLRSPLSLLQRPKPVWENPELSIGTFRGVAKGALKYWDAQGPAQQAYDQICTDIQQVLNSSCGPVRCSSMVVYDIYMFGRETSTAVPHIMFSCKQPKSRKQAVAAVQRSGILHRFPGIEVGHWEYPPHILNMRLLASSGLEEDLDLDDSASHHFLQPIPDPEDPTETLTRPPMPSGI
;
A
#
# COMPACT_ATOMS: atom_id res chain seq x y z
N MET A 1 -59.33 -20.14 13.79
CA MET A 1 -57.97 -20.71 13.79
C MET A 1 -57.01 -19.60 13.38
N SER A 2 -56.42 -18.89 14.35
CA SER A 2 -55.49 -17.77 14.08
C SER A 2 -54.05 -18.24 14.22
N ALA A 3 -53.29 -18.14 13.15
CA ALA A 3 -51.86 -18.42 13.15
C ALA A 3 -51.11 -17.26 13.84
N ILE A 4 -50.39 -17.57 14.91
CA ILE A 4 -49.50 -16.65 15.59
C ILE A 4 -48.24 -16.55 14.73
N HIS A 5 -47.99 -15.38 14.14
CA HIS A 5 -46.72 -15.09 13.48
C HIS A 5 -45.61 -15.02 14.55
N LEU A 6 -44.86 -16.11 14.70
CA LEU A 6 -43.60 -16.11 15.43
C LEU A 6 -42.59 -15.22 14.70
N ARG A 7 -42.38 -14.01 15.21
CA ARG A 7 -41.24 -13.16 14.80
C ARG A 7 -39.96 -13.84 15.27
N SER A 8 -39.11 -14.25 14.33
CA SER A 8 -37.82 -14.88 14.58
C SER A 8 -36.91 -13.96 15.42
N PRO A 9 -36.38 -14.40 16.58
CA PRO A 9 -35.44 -13.63 17.38
C PRO A 9 -34.00 -13.97 16.97
N LEU A 10 -33.58 -13.55 15.77
CA LEU A 10 -32.20 -13.77 15.30
C LEU A 10 -31.29 -12.54 15.39
N SER A 11 -31.78 -11.43 15.93
CA SER A 11 -31.01 -10.19 16.09
C SER A 11 -30.14 -10.14 17.37
N LEU A 12 -30.18 -11.14 18.24
CA LEU A 12 -29.51 -11.12 19.55
C LEU A 12 -28.05 -11.67 19.58
N LEU A 13 -27.49 -12.07 18.43
CA LEU A 13 -26.13 -12.62 18.36
C LEU A 13 -25.18 -11.85 17.43
N GLN A 14 -25.50 -10.62 17.04
CA GLN A 14 -24.51 -9.76 16.41
C GLN A 14 -23.48 -9.35 17.47
N ARG A 15 -22.37 -10.07 17.50
CA ARG A 15 -21.20 -9.65 18.28
C ARG A 15 -20.85 -8.23 17.83
N PRO A 16 -20.69 -7.27 18.77
CA PRO A 16 -20.30 -5.92 18.41
C PRO A 16 -18.99 -5.97 17.63
N LYS A 17 -18.92 -5.18 16.55
CA LYS A 17 -17.69 -5.07 15.75
C LYS A 17 -16.58 -4.60 16.69
N PRO A 18 -15.41 -5.26 16.70
CA PRO A 18 -14.31 -4.85 17.56
C PRO A 18 -13.92 -3.40 17.26
N VAL A 19 -13.77 -2.62 18.33
CA VAL A 19 -13.39 -1.20 18.29
C VAL A 19 -11.89 -1.10 18.53
N TRP A 20 -11.20 -0.21 17.83
CA TRP A 20 -9.80 0.09 18.09
C TRP A 20 -9.66 0.94 19.34
N GLU A 21 -8.88 0.47 20.33
CA GLU A 21 -8.77 1.15 21.62
C GLU A 21 -7.88 2.39 21.54
N ASN A 22 -8.33 3.48 22.16
CA ASN A 22 -7.65 4.78 22.19
C ASN A 22 -7.06 5.22 20.84
N PRO A 23 -7.90 5.40 19.79
CA PRO A 23 -7.42 5.66 18.43
C PRO A 23 -6.40 6.77 18.28
N GLU A 24 -6.51 7.83 19.08
CA GLU A 24 -5.64 9.00 19.04
C GLU A 24 -4.16 8.67 19.29
N LEU A 25 -3.86 7.62 20.06
CA LEU A 25 -2.49 7.15 20.28
C LEU A 25 -1.87 6.53 19.02
N SER A 26 -2.70 6.19 18.03
CA SER A 26 -2.28 5.59 16.77
C SER A 26 -2.24 6.59 15.60
N ILE A 27 -2.60 7.85 15.83
CA ILE A 27 -2.69 8.87 14.77
C ILE A 27 -1.34 9.51 14.53
N GLY A 28 -0.82 9.37 13.31
CA GLY A 28 0.34 10.08 12.81
C GLY A 28 -0.03 11.29 11.94
N THR A 29 0.86 11.59 10.98
CA THR A 29 0.72 12.71 10.06
C THR A 29 -0.56 12.59 9.24
N PHE A 30 -1.34 13.68 9.14
CA PHE A 30 -2.49 13.73 8.24
C PHE A 30 -2.03 13.65 6.78
N ARG A 31 -2.62 12.72 6.03
CA ARG A 31 -2.25 12.50 4.61
C ARG A 31 -3.29 13.02 3.65
N GLY A 32 -4.57 12.97 4.02
CA GLY A 32 -5.60 13.58 3.20
C GLY A 32 -7.00 13.04 3.43
N VAL A 33 -7.84 13.23 2.42
CA VAL A 33 -9.24 12.84 2.43
C VAL A 33 -9.50 11.88 1.28
N ALA A 34 -10.02 10.70 1.60
CA ALA A 34 -10.51 9.71 0.66
C ALA A 34 -11.99 9.98 0.30
N LYS A 35 -12.54 9.16 -0.60
CA LYS A 35 -13.96 9.24 -0.99
C LYS A 35 -14.88 9.20 0.25
N GLY A 36 -15.94 10.00 0.23
CA GLY A 36 -16.92 10.06 1.32
C GLY A 36 -16.51 10.92 2.52
N ALA A 37 -15.54 11.83 2.33
CA ALA A 37 -15.00 12.70 3.38
C ALA A 37 -14.34 11.93 4.55
N LEU A 38 -13.86 10.72 4.28
CA LEU A 38 -13.05 9.96 5.23
C LEU A 38 -11.63 10.50 5.21
N LYS A 39 -11.13 10.90 6.37
CA LYS A 39 -9.75 11.33 6.56
C LYS A 39 -8.87 10.10 6.80
N TYR A 40 -7.60 10.23 6.45
CA TYR A 40 -6.62 9.23 6.79
C TYR A 40 -5.27 9.85 7.15
N TRP A 41 -4.56 9.14 8.03
CA TRP A 41 -3.30 9.52 8.63
C TRP A 41 -2.34 8.35 8.53
N ASP A 42 -1.05 8.62 8.65
CA ASP A 42 -0.08 7.57 8.95
C ASP A 42 -0.51 6.85 10.24
N ALA A 43 -0.29 5.54 10.29
CA ALA A 43 -0.38 4.82 11.54
C ALA A 43 0.90 5.05 12.35
N GLN A 44 0.73 5.21 13.66
CA GLN A 44 1.82 5.26 14.63
C GLN A 44 1.42 4.47 15.87
N GLY A 45 2.31 4.44 16.88
CA GLY A 45 1.99 3.89 18.20
C GLY A 45 1.43 2.46 18.13
N PRO A 46 0.32 2.16 18.84
CA PRO A 46 -0.27 0.82 18.89
C PRO A 46 -0.61 0.23 17.51
N ALA A 47 -1.10 1.04 16.57
CA ALA A 47 -1.47 0.53 15.25
C ALA A 47 -0.24 0.09 14.46
N GLN A 48 0.83 0.89 14.47
CA GLN A 48 2.09 0.52 13.83
C GLN A 48 2.71 -0.72 14.48
N GLN A 49 2.72 -0.81 15.81
CA GLN A 49 3.23 -1.98 16.53
C GLN A 49 2.47 -3.26 16.20
N ALA A 50 1.15 -3.17 16.02
CA ALA A 50 0.34 -4.31 15.60
C ALA A 50 0.62 -4.69 14.15
N TYR A 51 0.85 -3.71 13.27
CA TYR A 51 1.27 -3.95 11.89
C TYR A 51 2.64 -4.65 11.81
N ASP A 52 3.62 -4.18 12.57
CA ASP A 52 4.96 -4.77 12.61
C ASP A 52 4.93 -6.24 13.05
N GLN A 53 3.95 -6.63 13.89
CA GLN A 53 3.76 -8.02 14.31
C GLN A 53 3.10 -8.91 13.26
N ILE A 54 2.30 -8.36 12.34
CA ILE A 54 1.51 -9.13 11.36
C ILE A 54 2.08 -9.03 9.93
N CYS A 55 2.97 -8.08 9.65
CA CYS A 55 3.46 -7.80 8.29
C CYS A 55 4.12 -9.03 7.64
N THR A 56 4.88 -9.82 8.40
CA THR A 56 5.49 -11.08 7.96
C THR A 56 4.45 -12.15 7.66
N ASP A 57 3.42 -12.29 8.50
CA ASP A 57 2.32 -13.25 8.29
C ASP A 57 1.53 -12.90 7.02
N ILE A 58 1.29 -11.60 6.78
CA ILE A 58 0.66 -11.10 5.53
C ILE A 58 1.52 -11.48 4.33
N GLN A 59 2.82 -11.21 4.37
CA GLN A 59 3.74 -11.53 3.28
C GLN A 59 3.68 -13.03 2.94
N GLN A 60 3.69 -13.90 3.94
CA GLN A 60 3.57 -15.35 3.76
C GLN A 60 2.23 -15.76 3.13
N VAL A 61 1.12 -15.15 3.56
CA VAL A 61 -0.21 -15.39 2.98
C VAL A 61 -0.24 -14.96 1.51
N LEU A 62 0.32 -13.80 1.17
CA LEU A 62 0.35 -13.32 -0.21
C LEU A 62 1.21 -14.23 -1.09
N ASN A 63 2.39 -14.62 -0.64
CA ASN A 63 3.31 -15.48 -1.38
C ASN A 63 2.69 -16.86 -1.67
N SER A 64 1.93 -17.41 -0.72
CA SER A 64 1.28 -18.72 -0.87
C SER A 64 -0.04 -18.67 -1.67
N SER A 65 -0.79 -17.57 -1.59
CA SER A 65 -2.16 -17.49 -2.11
C SER A 65 -2.31 -16.74 -3.43
N CYS A 66 -1.35 -15.89 -3.79
CA CYS A 66 -1.45 -15.00 -4.95
C CYS A 66 -0.52 -15.39 -6.11
N GLY A 67 0.41 -16.33 -5.89
CA GLY A 67 1.36 -16.81 -6.90
C GLY A 67 2.34 -15.72 -7.38
N PRO A 68 3.24 -16.05 -8.33
CA PRO A 68 4.16 -15.07 -8.90
C PRO A 68 3.39 -14.00 -9.69
N VAL A 69 3.62 -12.75 -9.35
CA VAL A 69 2.95 -11.60 -9.96
C VAL A 69 3.90 -10.94 -10.95
N ARG A 70 3.43 -10.57 -12.14
CA ARG A 70 4.22 -9.74 -13.07
C ARG A 70 4.62 -8.44 -12.36
N CYS A 71 5.81 -7.90 -12.60
CA CYS A 71 6.30 -6.69 -11.92
C CYS A 71 5.29 -5.51 -11.98
N SER A 72 4.56 -5.37 -13.08
CA SER A 72 3.50 -4.36 -13.26
C SER A 72 2.26 -4.53 -12.36
N SER A 73 2.16 -5.65 -11.66
CA SER A 73 1.06 -6.02 -10.77
C SER A 73 1.52 -6.20 -9.31
N MET A 74 2.79 -5.88 -9.01
CA MET A 74 3.33 -5.91 -7.65
C MET A 74 2.40 -5.15 -6.69
N VAL A 75 2.00 -5.82 -5.62
CA VAL A 75 1.13 -5.25 -4.59
C VAL A 75 2.01 -4.76 -3.45
N VAL A 76 1.93 -3.47 -3.16
CA VAL A 76 2.52 -2.86 -1.97
C VAL A 76 1.42 -2.71 -0.93
N TYR A 77 1.74 -2.90 0.34
CA TYR A 77 0.80 -2.68 1.42
C TYR A 77 1.47 -1.96 2.59
N ASP A 78 0.66 -1.17 3.28
CA ASP A 78 1.06 -0.42 4.46
C ASP A 78 -0.19 -0.15 5.32
N ILE A 79 0.01 0.29 6.56
CA ILE A 79 -1.05 0.59 7.50
C ILE A 79 -1.30 2.09 7.65
N TYR A 80 -2.58 2.46 7.73
CA TYR A 80 -3.03 3.83 7.92
C TYR A 80 -4.16 3.87 8.92
N MET A 81 -4.33 5.00 9.60
CA MET A 81 -5.53 5.26 10.38
C MET A 81 -6.60 5.91 9.49
N PHE A 82 -7.84 5.45 9.58
CA PHE A 82 -8.97 5.96 8.80
C PHE A 82 -10.16 6.33 9.67
N GLY A 83 -10.75 7.51 9.47
CA GLY A 83 -11.92 7.95 10.22
C GLY A 83 -12.43 9.33 9.78
N ARG A 84 -13.59 9.75 10.30
CA ARG A 84 -14.04 11.15 10.15
C ARG A 84 -13.29 12.08 11.11
N GLU A 85 -12.96 11.54 12.27
CA GLU A 85 -12.27 12.16 13.39
C GLU A 85 -11.21 11.22 13.94
N THR A 86 -10.18 11.78 14.58
CA THR A 86 -9.06 11.04 15.17
C THR A 86 -9.52 10.05 16.24
N SER A 87 -10.50 10.45 17.05
CA SER A 87 -11.10 9.66 18.14
C SER A 87 -11.87 8.42 17.67
N THR A 88 -12.31 8.41 16.42
CA THR A 88 -13.10 7.32 15.80
C THR A 88 -12.31 6.53 14.76
N ALA A 89 -11.04 6.88 14.55
CA ALA A 89 -10.26 6.30 13.49
C ALA A 89 -9.91 4.84 13.79
N VAL A 90 -9.82 4.03 12.75
CA VAL A 90 -9.47 2.61 12.86
C VAL A 90 -8.30 2.28 11.91
N PRO A 91 -7.39 1.40 12.33
CA PRO A 91 -6.29 0.94 11.49
C PRO A 91 -6.81 0.17 10.28
N HIS A 92 -6.28 0.51 9.11
CA HIS A 92 -6.53 -0.16 7.85
C HIS A 92 -5.21 -0.50 7.17
N ILE A 93 -5.02 -1.78 6.85
CA ILE A 93 -3.94 -2.22 5.97
C ILE A 93 -4.43 -2.06 4.52
N MET A 94 -3.76 -1.21 3.76
CA MET A 94 -4.17 -0.80 2.43
C MET A 94 -3.30 -1.43 1.35
N PHE A 95 -3.89 -2.30 0.55
CA PHE A 95 -3.23 -2.93 -0.60
C PHE A 95 -3.29 -2.03 -1.84
N SER A 96 -2.13 -1.79 -2.43
CA SER A 96 -1.89 -0.79 -3.48
C SER A 96 -1.27 -1.44 -4.70
N CYS A 97 -1.91 -1.33 -5.87
CA CYS A 97 -1.31 -1.60 -7.17
C CYS A 97 -2.22 -1.08 -8.29
N LYS A 98 -1.68 -0.89 -9.51
CA LYS A 98 -2.48 -0.51 -10.69
C LYS A 98 -3.58 -1.53 -11.00
N GLN A 99 -3.26 -2.83 -10.92
CA GLN A 99 -4.15 -3.91 -11.34
C GLN A 99 -5.26 -4.22 -10.30
N PRO A 100 -6.55 -3.94 -10.58
CA PRO A 100 -7.62 -4.09 -9.59
C PRO A 100 -7.82 -5.52 -9.13
N LYS A 101 -7.62 -6.49 -10.02
CA LYS A 101 -7.72 -7.92 -9.69
C LYS A 101 -6.69 -8.33 -8.63
N SER A 102 -5.45 -7.88 -8.77
CA SER A 102 -4.35 -8.26 -7.87
C SER A 102 -4.54 -7.72 -6.45
N ARG A 103 -4.83 -6.41 -6.28
CA ARG A 103 -5.07 -5.84 -4.94
C ARG A 103 -6.32 -6.41 -4.26
N LYS A 104 -7.39 -6.71 -5.03
CA LYS A 104 -8.58 -7.38 -4.48
C LYS A 104 -8.30 -8.82 -4.06
N GLN A 105 -7.48 -9.54 -4.83
CA GLN A 105 -7.05 -10.88 -4.47
C GLN A 105 -6.21 -10.88 -3.19
N ALA A 106 -5.32 -9.90 -3.02
CA ALA A 106 -4.53 -9.72 -1.81
C ALA A 106 -5.41 -9.48 -0.57
N VAL A 107 -6.35 -8.54 -0.65
CA VAL A 107 -7.35 -8.30 0.42
C VAL A 107 -8.08 -9.59 0.77
N ALA A 108 -8.61 -10.29 -0.23
CA ALA A 108 -9.38 -11.50 0.00
C ALA A 108 -8.53 -12.66 0.55
N ALA A 109 -7.26 -12.76 0.18
CA ALA A 109 -6.33 -13.75 0.73
C ALA A 109 -6.10 -13.53 2.22
N VAL A 110 -5.82 -12.28 2.62
CA VAL A 110 -5.60 -11.91 4.04
C VAL A 110 -6.87 -12.05 4.88
N GLN A 111 -8.04 -11.71 4.32
CA GLN A 111 -9.31 -11.93 5.02
C GLN A 111 -9.58 -13.43 5.22
N ARG A 112 -9.33 -14.25 4.20
CA ARG A 112 -9.59 -15.71 4.25
C ARG A 112 -8.62 -16.46 5.15
N SER A 113 -7.40 -15.98 5.34
CA SER A 113 -6.42 -16.63 6.22
C SER A 113 -6.76 -16.49 7.71
N GLY A 114 -7.59 -15.52 8.09
CA GLY A 114 -7.99 -15.29 9.48
C GLY A 114 -6.89 -14.72 10.37
N ILE A 115 -5.72 -14.34 9.81
CA ILE A 115 -4.60 -13.79 10.59
C ILE A 115 -4.96 -12.51 11.35
N LEU A 116 -5.93 -11.74 10.84
CA LEU A 116 -6.45 -10.54 11.48
C LEU A 116 -7.24 -10.81 12.77
N HIS A 117 -7.69 -12.04 13.04
CA HIS A 117 -8.44 -12.36 14.26
C HIS A 117 -7.62 -12.12 15.54
N ARG A 118 -6.28 -12.15 15.43
CA ARG A 118 -5.35 -11.84 16.53
C ARG A 118 -5.25 -10.34 16.80
N PHE A 119 -5.73 -9.50 15.89
CA PHE A 119 -5.61 -8.05 15.91
C PHE A 119 -6.98 -7.40 15.72
N PRO A 120 -7.87 -7.47 16.75
CA PRO A 120 -9.22 -6.94 16.65
C PRO A 120 -9.21 -5.44 16.34
N GLY A 121 -10.12 -5.00 15.47
CA GLY A 121 -10.25 -3.60 15.05
C GLY A 121 -9.36 -3.22 13.86
N ILE A 122 -8.37 -4.04 13.47
CA ILE A 122 -7.66 -3.86 12.19
C ILE A 122 -8.54 -4.31 11.04
N GLU A 123 -8.69 -3.42 10.06
CA GLU A 123 -9.41 -3.68 8.82
C GLU A 123 -8.44 -3.75 7.64
N VAL A 124 -8.93 -4.23 6.50
CA VAL A 124 -8.16 -4.28 5.26
C VAL A 124 -8.95 -3.63 4.14
N GLY A 125 -8.24 -2.89 3.28
CA GLY A 125 -8.82 -2.21 2.14
C GLY A 125 -7.86 -2.18 0.97
N HIS A 126 -8.26 -1.50 -0.10
CA HIS A 126 -7.40 -1.35 -1.26
C HIS A 126 -7.62 -0.01 -1.95
N TRP A 127 -6.59 0.47 -2.64
CA TRP A 127 -6.67 1.58 -3.57
C TRP A 127 -5.71 1.32 -4.74
N GLU A 128 -5.80 2.13 -5.79
CA GLU A 128 -4.76 2.07 -6.83
C GLU A 128 -3.43 2.59 -6.29
N TYR A 129 -3.50 3.76 -5.67
CA TYR A 129 -2.43 4.46 -4.98
C TYR A 129 -2.98 5.18 -3.74
N PRO A 130 -2.16 5.45 -2.72
CA PRO A 130 -2.58 6.33 -1.64
C PRO A 130 -3.04 7.67 -2.22
N PRO A 131 -4.24 8.19 -1.86
CA PRO A 131 -4.83 9.36 -2.51
C PRO A 131 -3.99 10.65 -2.44
N HIS A 132 -2.99 10.71 -1.58
CA HIS A 132 -2.06 11.83 -1.44
C HIS A 132 -0.83 11.70 -2.35
N ILE A 133 -0.59 10.51 -2.89
CA ILE A 133 0.49 10.22 -3.84
C ILE A 133 -0.16 10.04 -5.21
N LEU A 134 -0.68 11.15 -5.76
CA LEU A 134 -1.48 11.09 -6.99
C LEU A 134 -0.66 10.80 -8.26
N ASN A 135 0.67 10.90 -8.21
CA ASN A 135 1.52 10.80 -9.40
C ASN A 135 2.81 10.01 -9.13
N MET A 136 2.70 8.71 -8.85
CA MET A 136 3.88 7.83 -8.87
C MET A 136 4.32 7.59 -10.32
N ARG A 137 5.23 8.44 -10.83
CA ARG A 137 5.97 8.17 -12.06
C ARG A 137 7.00 7.09 -11.76
N LEU A 138 6.84 5.92 -12.36
CA LEU A 138 7.86 4.88 -12.30
C LEU A 138 9.10 5.39 -13.05
N LEU A 139 10.19 5.68 -12.32
CA LEU A 139 11.43 6.18 -12.91
C LEU A 139 12.07 5.17 -13.89
N ALA A 140 11.73 3.89 -13.75
CA ALA A 140 12.16 2.81 -14.63
C ALA A 140 11.16 2.48 -15.77
N SER A 141 10.14 3.32 -16.01
CA SER A 141 9.31 3.18 -17.23
C SER A 141 10.10 3.72 -18.42
N SER A 142 10.86 2.85 -19.06
CA SER A 142 11.45 3.14 -20.36
C SER A 142 10.33 3.31 -21.40
N GLY A 143 10.19 4.54 -21.89
CA GLY A 143 9.62 4.87 -23.20
C GLY A 143 8.11 4.84 -23.34
N LEU A 144 7.47 5.97 -23.06
CA LEU A 144 6.57 6.69 -23.99
C LEU A 144 6.62 8.16 -23.57
N GLU A 145 7.57 8.90 -24.14
CA GLU A 145 7.57 10.35 -24.07
C GLU A 145 6.49 10.83 -25.03
N GLU A 146 5.41 11.42 -24.49
CA GLU A 146 4.64 12.39 -25.24
C GLU A 146 5.40 13.71 -25.13
N ASP A 147 5.92 14.16 -26.28
CA ASP A 147 6.65 15.41 -26.45
C ASP A 147 5.87 16.58 -25.84
N LEU A 148 6.45 17.18 -24.81
CA LEU A 148 6.18 18.57 -24.46
C LEU A 148 7.54 19.27 -24.43
N ASP A 149 7.81 19.99 -25.50
CA ASP A 149 8.97 20.85 -25.70
C ASP A 149 9.15 21.80 -24.50
N LEU A 150 10.13 21.50 -23.65
CA LEU A 150 10.60 22.40 -22.59
C LEU A 150 12.13 22.41 -22.59
N ASP A 151 12.64 23.43 -23.28
CA ASP A 151 13.84 24.23 -23.00
C ASP A 151 15.12 23.50 -22.52
N ASP A 152 16.11 23.57 -23.41
CA ASP A 152 17.49 23.13 -23.37
C ASP A 152 18.34 23.84 -22.29
N SER A 153 18.24 23.39 -21.04
CA SER A 153 19.33 23.58 -20.06
C SER A 153 19.19 22.71 -18.82
N ALA A 154 19.37 21.40 -18.98
CA ALA A 154 19.61 20.51 -17.86
C ALA A 154 20.95 19.78 -18.05
N SER A 155 21.94 20.23 -17.29
CA SER A 155 23.24 19.58 -17.11
C SER A 155 23.03 18.10 -16.83
N HIS A 156 23.42 17.25 -17.77
CA HIS A 156 23.32 15.80 -17.62
C HIS A 156 24.34 15.33 -16.58
N HIS A 157 23.91 15.24 -15.32
CA HIS A 157 24.65 14.53 -14.29
C HIS A 157 24.29 13.04 -14.39
N PHE A 158 25.08 12.29 -15.14
CA PHE A 158 25.01 10.83 -15.12
C PHE A 158 25.53 10.33 -13.77
N LEU A 159 24.72 9.50 -13.09
CA LEU A 159 25.20 8.73 -11.94
C LEU A 159 26.26 7.74 -12.44
N GLN A 160 27.50 7.93 -12.00
CA GLN A 160 28.56 6.97 -12.26
C GLN A 160 28.31 5.73 -11.38
N PRO A 161 28.41 4.51 -11.94
CA PRO A 161 28.38 3.29 -11.14
C PRO A 161 29.45 3.35 -10.05
N ILE A 162 29.08 2.97 -8.82
CA ILE A 162 30.05 2.77 -7.75
C ILE A 162 30.87 1.53 -8.13
N PRO A 163 32.20 1.63 -8.28
CA PRO A 163 33.03 0.47 -8.58
C PRO A 163 32.89 -0.56 -7.47
N ASP A 164 32.63 -1.81 -7.84
CA ASP A 164 32.65 -2.94 -6.93
C ASP A 164 34.10 -3.14 -6.44
N PRO A 165 34.40 -3.08 -5.12
CA PRO A 165 35.76 -3.25 -4.63
C PRO A 165 36.34 -4.65 -4.88
N GLU A 166 35.52 -5.62 -5.29
CA GLU A 166 35.94 -7.03 -5.48
C GLU A 166 36.08 -7.46 -6.96
N ASP A 167 35.83 -6.58 -7.94
CA ASP A 167 36.03 -6.88 -9.37
C ASP A 167 36.86 -5.80 -10.10
N PRO A 168 38.18 -5.99 -10.29
CA PRO A 168 39.05 -4.98 -10.90
C PRO A 168 38.96 -4.87 -12.43
N THR A 169 37.96 -5.46 -13.09
CA THR A 169 38.03 -5.66 -14.55
C THR A 169 36.87 -5.05 -15.33
N GLU A 170 36.66 -3.73 -15.18
CA GLU A 170 35.92 -2.96 -16.19
C GLU A 170 36.59 -1.61 -16.48
N THR A 171 37.77 -1.67 -17.10
CA THR A 171 38.34 -0.51 -17.80
C THR A 171 37.56 -0.29 -19.10
N LEU A 172 36.40 0.36 -19.01
CA LEU A 172 35.61 0.72 -20.18
C LEU A 172 36.39 1.75 -21.01
N THR A 173 36.79 1.32 -22.20
CA THR A 173 37.53 2.11 -23.18
C THR A 173 36.71 3.33 -23.58
N ARG A 174 37.22 4.52 -23.24
CA ARG A 174 36.67 5.81 -23.69
C ARG A 174 36.70 5.84 -25.23
N PRO A 175 35.58 6.12 -25.94
CA PRO A 175 35.64 6.31 -27.38
C PRO A 175 36.42 7.61 -27.69
N PRO A 176 37.17 7.66 -28.80
CA PRO A 176 37.95 8.84 -29.14
C PRO A 176 37.03 10.02 -29.48
N MET A 177 37.39 11.20 -28.98
CA MET A 177 36.78 12.48 -29.35
C MET A 177 36.94 12.71 -30.86
N PRO A 178 35.94 13.24 -31.57
CA PRO A 178 36.12 13.73 -32.93
C PRO A 178 37.05 14.96 -32.91
N SER A 179 38.13 14.88 -33.69
CA SER A 179 39.07 15.98 -33.94
C SER A 179 38.61 16.80 -35.15
N GLY A 180 38.56 18.13 -35.00
CA GLY A 180 38.49 19.14 -36.07
C GLY A 180 37.09 19.38 -36.63
N ILE A 181 36.67 20.60 -36.98
CA ILE A 181 37.42 21.75 -37.53
C ILE A 181 36.86 23.06 -36.94
#